data_AF-A0AA95L0A7-F1
#
_entry.id   AF-A0AA95L0A7-F1
#
_cell.length_a   1.000
_cell.length_b   1.000
_cell.length_c   1.000
_cell.angle_alpha   90.00
_cell.angle_beta   90.00
_cell.angle_gamma   90.00
#
_symmetry.space_group_name_H-M   'P 1'
#
loop_
_entity.id
_entity.type
_entity.pdbx_description
1 polymer ?
#
loop_
_entity_poly.entity_id
_entity_poly.type
_entity_poly.pdbx_seq_one_letter_code
_entity_poly.pdbx_strand_id
1 'polypeptide(L)' 'MNVGRAKEIVESADLINVTYDGSPVIIQHVDEKTKMARVYSKSEPELEKDVPVLNLIED' A
#
# COMPACT_ATOMS: atom_id res chain seq x y z
N MET A 1 -2.88 1.42 8.51
CA MET A 1 -2.89 2.90 8.33
C MET A 1 -4.29 3.34 7.93
N ASN A 2 -4.53 4.62 7.59
CA ASN A 2 -5.83 5.10 7.07
C ASN A 2 -5.76 5.43 5.56
N VAL A 3 -6.92 5.59 4.93
CA VAL A 3 -7.07 5.82 3.47
C VAL A 3 -6.39 7.11 3.01
N GLY A 4 -6.53 8.21 3.77
CA GLY A 4 -5.90 9.49 3.43
C GLY A 4 -4.38 9.36 3.40
N ARG A 5 -3.80 8.78 4.45
CA ARG A 5 -2.35 8.54 4.54
C ARG A 5 -1.84 7.64 3.42
N ALA A 6 -2.58 6.57 3.08
CA ALA A 6 -2.21 5.69 1.99
C ALA A 6 -2.17 6.41 0.63
N LYS A 7 -3.07 7.37 0.39
CA LYS A 7 -3.06 8.19 -0.84
C LYS A 7 -1.89 9.16 -0.88
N GLU A 8 -1.57 9.82 0.24
CA GLU A 8 -0.38 10.67 0.33
C GLU A 8 0.90 9.88 0.02
N ILE A 9 0.99 8.62 0.45
CA ILE A 9 2.12 7.74 0.13
C ILE A 9 2.21 7.48 -1.38
N VAL A 10 1.08 7.25 -2.05
CA VAL A 10 1.04 7.04 -3.51
C VAL A 10 1.46 8.29 -4.28
N GLU A 11 1.13 9.49 -3.78
CA GLU A 11 1.47 10.78 -4.39
C GLU A 11 2.87 11.28 -4.00
N SER A 12 3.50 10.67 -2.99
CA SER A 12 4.81 11.04 -2.48
C SER A 12 5.93 10.75 -3.47
N ALA A 13 6.86 11.68 -3.62
CA ALA A 13 8.12 11.44 -4.33
C ALA A 13 9.13 10.63 -3.49
N ASP A 14 8.95 10.64 -2.16
CA ASP A 14 9.78 9.88 -1.23
C ASP A 14 9.32 8.43 -1.14
N LEU A 15 10.30 7.53 -1.04
CA LEU A 15 10.07 6.10 -0.91
C LEU A 15 9.74 5.79 0.55
N ILE A 16 8.44 5.73 0.84
CA ILE A 16 7.92 5.43 2.18
C ILE A 16 7.77 3.92 2.34
N ASN A 17 8.29 3.38 3.44
CA ASN A 17 8.23 1.95 3.70
C ASN A 17 6.83 1.56 4.16
N VAL A 18 6.23 0.60 3.45
CA VAL A 18 4.95 0.02 3.80
C VAL A 18 5.08 -1.50 3.84
N THR A 19 4.45 -2.12 4.83
CA THR A 19 4.38 -3.57 4.96
C THR A 19 2.93 -4.05 4.99
N TYR A 20 2.74 -5.29 4.52
CA TYR A 20 1.51 -6.06 4.62
C TYR A 20 1.87 -7.47 5.07
N ASP A 21 1.28 -7.95 6.16
CA ASP A 21 1.62 -9.23 6.81
C ASP A 21 3.15 -9.40 7.03
N GLY A 22 3.80 -8.31 7.47
CA GLY A 22 5.25 -8.27 7.72
C GLY A 22 6.13 -8.26 6.47
N SER A 23 5.54 -8.32 5.26
CA SER A 23 6.28 -8.27 3.99
C SER A 23 6.26 -6.86 3.40
N PRO A 24 7.39 -6.33 2.90
CA PRO A 24 7.45 -5.01 2.30
C PRO A 24 6.72 -4.97 0.96
N VAL A 25 5.82 -4.00 0.82
CA VAL A 25 4.98 -3.79 -0.36
C VAL A 25 5.04 -2.34 -0.82
N ILE A 26 4.75 -2.12 -2.09
CA ILE A 26 4.52 -0.79 -2.65
C ILE A 26 3.03 -0.63 -2.91
N ILE A 27 2.47 0.53 -2.54
CA ILE A 27 1.08 0.87 -2.84
C ILE A 27 1.02 1.45 -4.25
N GLN A 28 0.26 0.79 -5.14
CA GLN A 28 0.07 1.22 -6.52
C GLN A 28 -1.15 2.14 -6.64
N HIS A 29 -2.26 1.78 -5.99
CA HIS A 29 -3.52 2.53 -6.03
C HIS A 29 -4.32 2.32 -4.74
N VAL A 30 -5.14 3.31 -4.36
CA VAL A 30 -6.06 3.25 -3.23
C VAL A 30 -7.48 3.58 -3.70
N ASP A 31 -8.40 2.66 -3.47
CA ASP A 31 -9.83 2.87 -3.70
C ASP A 31 -10.49 3.31 -2.39
N GLU A 32 -10.90 4.59 -2.35
CA GLU A 32 -11.53 5.19 -1.18
C GLU A 32 -12.92 4.64 -0.87
N LYS A 33 -13.65 4.17 -1.90
CA LYS A 33 -15.02 3.66 -1.73
C LYS A 33 -14.98 2.31 -1.03
N THR A 34 -14.08 1.43 -1.46
CA THR A 34 -13.93 0.08 -0.92
C THR A 34 -12.96 0.01 0.25
N LYS A 35 -12.15 1.06 0.48
CA LYS A 35 -11.07 1.12 1.48
C LYS A 35 -10.01 0.03 1.25
N MET A 36 -9.81 -0.33 -0.02
CA MET A 36 -8.84 -1.30 -0.48
C MET A 36 -7.66 -0.59 -1.15
N ALA A 37 -6.49 -1.21 -1.11
CA ALA A 37 -5.31 -0.78 -1.84
C ALA A 37 -4.79 -1.92 -2.72
N ARG A 38 -4.44 -1.58 -3.96
CA ARG A 38 -3.65 -2.43 -4.84
C ARG A 38 -2.20 -2.30 -4.45
N VAL A 39 -1.58 -3.40 -4.05
CA VAL A 39 -0.17 -3.44 -3.65
C VAL A 39 0.57 -4.53 -4.40
N TYR A 40 1.89 -4.36 -4.54
CA TYR A 40 2.78 -5.42 -5.04
C TYR A 40 4.01 -5.58 -4.14
N SER A 41 4.55 -6.79 -4.09
CA SER A 41 5.79 -7.06 -3.36
C SER A 41 6.96 -6.36 -4.01
N LYS A 42 7.81 -5.69 -3.21
CA LYS A 42 9.01 -5.00 -3.74
C LYS A 42 9.97 -5.96 -4.44
N SER A 43 10.03 -7.21 -3.98
CA SER A 43 10.87 -8.26 -4.56
C SER A 43 10.26 -8.94 -5.79
N GLU A 44 8.93 -8.94 -5.90
CA GLU A 44 8.17 -9.66 -6.94
C GLU A 44 7.02 -8.76 -7.44
N PRO A 45 7.31 -7.80 -8.34
CA PRO A 45 6.34 -6.79 -8.76
C PRO A 45 5.13 -7.35 -9.53
N GLU A 46 5.25 -8.55 -10.09
CA GLU A 46 4.16 -9.27 -10.76
C GLU A 46 3.08 -9.78 -9.79
N LEU A 47 3.39 -9.87 -8.49
CA LEU A 47 2.46 -10.31 -7.45
C LEU A 47 1.64 -9.15 -6.90
N GLU A 48 0.70 -8.70 -7.72
CA GLU A 48 -0.30 -7.73 -7.33
C GLU A 48 -1.43 -8.36 -6.49
N LYS A 49 -1.88 -7.62 -5.47
CA LYS A 49 -3.02 -8.00 -4.63
C LYS A 49 -3.79 -6.78 -4.13
N ASP A 50 -5.10 -6.94 -4.02
CA ASP A 50 -5.97 -5.97 -3.34
C ASP A 50 -6.09 -6.36 -1.87
N VAL A 51 -5.68 -5.44 -0.99
CA VAL A 51 -5.70 -5.65 0.47
C VAL A 51 -6.40 -4.49 1.18
N PRO A 52 -7.01 -4.71 2.36
CA PRO A 52 -7.58 -3.61 3.13
C PRO A 52 -6.50 -2.60 3.52
N VAL A 53 -6.74 -1.31 3.30
CA VAL A 53 -5.78 -0.24 3.67
C VAL A 53 -5.45 -0.28 5.16
N LEU A 54 -6.42 -0.68 5.98
CA LEU A 54 -6.27 -0.77 7.42
C LEU A 54 -5.14 -1.75 7.82
N ASN A 55 -4.89 -2.77 7.00
CA ASN A 55 -3.88 -3.81 7.24
C ASN A 55 -2.47 -3.40 6.79
N LEU A 56 -2.33 -2.27 6.08
CA LEU A 56 -1.03 -1.74 5.70
C LEU A 56 -0.40 -1.01 6.89
N ILE A 57 0.88 -1.25 7.13
CA ILE A 57 1.65 -0.61 8.21
C ILE A 57 2.74 0.25 7.56
N GLU A 58 2.77 1.53 7.92
CA GLU A 58 3.90 2.42 7.63
C GLU A 58 4.94 2.22 8.74
N ASP A 59 6.20 2.01 8.35
CA ASP A 59 7.35 1.84 9.25
C ASP A 59 8.19 3.12 9.31
#